data_AF-A0A351CZX8-F1
#
_entry.id   AF-A0A351CZX8-F1
#
_cell.length_a   1.000
_cell.length_b   1.000
_cell.length_c   1.000
_cell.angle_alpha   90.00
_cell.angle_beta   90.00
_cell.angle_gamma   90.00
#
_symmetry.space_group_name_H-M   'P 1'
#
loop_
_entity.id
_entity.type
_entity.pdbx_description
1 polymer ?
#
loop_
_entity_poly.entity_id
_entity_poly.type
_entity_poly.pdbx_seq_one_letter_code
_entity_poly.pdbx_strand_id
1 'polypeptide(L)'
;GSWTDEEIITAIRDGLRPDGSLIGPPMPSPFYATMSDYDVQSIVAYLRTVEPISNVVPKSEYSIPLPPNYGPKVESVPEVSKDDLLAYGRYVTHTLGHCTECHTPMSEGRIDFSRLNAGGRVLPNVFGVVTGVSLNITPHPAAGIGEWSDDEIKRAITDGVSRDGRELVKMMGFPYYKNINEEDMKAMIAYLRSVPPFPELE
;
A
#
# COMPACT_ATOMS: atom_id res chain seq x y z
N GLY A 1 -23.34 -4.33 -12.17
CA GLY A 1 -22.45 -5.49 -12.19
C GLY A 1 -23.17 -6.70 -11.63
N SER A 2 -22.95 -7.89 -12.18
CA SER A 2 -23.60 -9.13 -11.75
C SER A 2 -22.91 -9.82 -10.58
N TRP A 3 -21.73 -9.32 -10.16
CA TRP A 3 -20.98 -9.89 -9.05
C TRP A 3 -21.72 -9.65 -7.74
N THR A 4 -21.75 -10.68 -6.90
CA THR A 4 -22.18 -10.65 -5.50
C THR A 4 -21.19 -9.85 -4.65
N ASP A 5 -21.59 -9.48 -3.43
CA ASP A 5 -20.70 -8.79 -2.50
C ASP A 5 -19.49 -9.65 -2.14
N GLU A 6 -19.69 -10.94 -1.94
CA GLU A 6 -18.62 -11.91 -1.66
C GLU A 6 -17.62 -12.04 -2.82
N GLU A 7 -18.10 -12.03 -4.07
CA GLU A 7 -17.23 -12.05 -5.25
C GLU A 7 -16.41 -10.76 -5.38
N ILE A 8 -16.95 -9.61 -4.97
CA ILE A 8 -16.20 -8.35 -4.95
C ILE A 8 -15.13 -8.39 -3.84
N ILE A 9 -15.47 -8.89 -2.65
CA ILE A 9 -14.53 -9.05 -1.53
C ILE A 9 -13.37 -9.99 -1.94
N THR A 10 -13.71 -11.15 -2.52
CA THR A 10 -12.75 -12.12 -3.04
C THR A 10 -11.86 -11.51 -4.13
N ALA A 11 -12.43 -10.71 -5.02
CA ALA A 11 -11.65 -10.00 -6.04
C ALA A 11 -10.67 -8.98 -5.42
N ILE A 12 -11.05 -8.30 -4.36
CA ILE A 12 -10.20 -7.31 -3.68
C ILE A 12 -9.07 -8.02 -2.91
N ARG A 13 -9.41 -8.94 -2.00
CA ARG A 13 -8.47 -9.56 -1.06
C ARG A 13 -7.64 -10.67 -1.67
N ASP A 14 -8.26 -11.52 -2.47
CA ASP A 14 -7.62 -12.72 -3.02
C ASP A 14 -7.18 -12.53 -4.47
N GLY A 15 -7.59 -11.43 -5.10
CA GLY A 15 -7.29 -11.16 -6.51
C GLY A 15 -7.96 -12.17 -7.45
N LEU A 16 -9.09 -12.76 -7.05
CA LEU A 16 -9.78 -13.80 -7.81
C LEU A 16 -11.09 -13.28 -8.41
N ARG A 17 -11.26 -13.45 -9.71
CA ARG A 17 -12.54 -13.20 -10.38
C ARG A 17 -13.50 -14.39 -10.17
N PRO A 18 -14.82 -14.18 -10.38
CA PRO A 18 -15.80 -15.27 -10.34
C PRO A 18 -15.51 -16.45 -11.28
N ASP A 19 -14.82 -16.20 -12.40
CA ASP A 19 -14.41 -17.24 -13.35
C ASP A 19 -13.13 -17.99 -12.93
N GLY A 20 -12.58 -17.69 -11.75
CA GLY A 20 -11.36 -18.27 -11.20
C GLY A 20 -10.07 -17.66 -11.74
N SER A 21 -10.14 -16.71 -12.68
CA SER A 21 -8.94 -16.04 -13.21
C SER A 21 -8.38 -15.00 -12.22
N LEU A 22 -7.05 -14.87 -12.19
CA LEU A 22 -6.38 -13.91 -11.31
C LEU A 22 -6.39 -12.48 -11.87
N ILE A 23 -6.57 -11.53 -10.97
CA ILE A 23 -6.40 -10.10 -11.19
C ILE A 23 -4.91 -9.79 -10.96
N GLY A 24 -4.19 -9.52 -12.05
CA GLY A 24 -2.79 -9.16 -12.00
C GLY A 24 -2.55 -7.70 -11.59
N PRO A 25 -1.28 -7.28 -11.48
CA PRO A 25 -0.92 -5.88 -11.29
C PRO A 25 -1.62 -4.98 -12.33
N PRO A 26 -2.01 -3.75 -11.96
CA PRO A 26 -1.59 -3.02 -10.75
C PRO A 26 -2.43 -3.30 -9.49
N MET A 27 -3.36 -4.27 -9.48
CA MET A 27 -4.13 -4.58 -8.27
C MET A 27 -3.23 -5.17 -7.16
N PRO A 28 -3.12 -4.55 -5.98
CA PRO A 28 -2.20 -4.97 -4.92
C PRO A 28 -2.85 -5.98 -3.94
N SER A 29 -3.51 -7.01 -4.45
CA SER A 29 -4.27 -7.99 -3.63
C SER A 29 -3.49 -8.56 -2.42
N PRO A 30 -2.18 -8.87 -2.51
CA PRO A 30 -1.41 -9.32 -1.34
C PRO A 30 -1.47 -8.37 -0.12
N PHE A 31 -1.62 -7.05 -0.34
CA PHE A 31 -1.76 -6.07 0.73
C PHE A 31 -3.19 -6.05 1.28
N TYR A 32 -4.18 -6.06 0.39
CA TYR A 32 -5.59 -6.08 0.74
C TYR A 32 -6.04 -7.37 1.42
N ALA A 33 -5.29 -8.47 1.31
CA ALA A 33 -5.55 -9.71 2.04
C ALA A 33 -5.63 -9.51 3.57
N THR A 34 -5.08 -8.42 4.09
CA THR A 34 -5.13 -8.05 5.52
C THR A 34 -6.12 -6.94 5.85
N MET A 35 -6.91 -6.46 4.88
CA MET A 35 -7.97 -5.46 5.09
C MET A 35 -9.04 -6.04 6.00
N SER A 36 -9.54 -5.28 6.97
CA SER A 36 -10.60 -5.71 7.90
C SER A 36 -11.93 -5.98 7.19
N ASP A 37 -12.78 -6.83 7.77
CA ASP A 37 -14.11 -7.14 7.21
C ASP A 37 -14.97 -5.89 7.10
N TYR A 38 -14.87 -5.02 8.10
CA TYR A 38 -15.56 -3.74 8.12
C TYR A 38 -15.16 -2.85 6.93
N ASP A 39 -13.86 -2.71 6.66
CA ASP A 39 -13.38 -1.82 5.61
C ASP A 39 -13.69 -2.37 4.21
N VAL A 40 -13.51 -3.67 3.97
CA VAL A 40 -13.83 -4.25 2.66
C VAL A 40 -15.34 -4.21 2.37
N GLN A 41 -16.18 -4.43 3.39
CA GLN A 41 -17.64 -4.29 3.28
C GLN A 41 -18.05 -2.84 3.04
N SER A 42 -17.34 -1.88 3.64
CA SER A 42 -17.56 -0.45 3.39
C SER A 42 -17.25 -0.06 1.94
N ILE A 43 -16.18 -0.64 1.37
CA ILE A 43 -15.85 -0.47 -0.06
C ILE A 43 -16.98 -1.06 -0.92
N VAL A 44 -17.43 -2.28 -0.63
CA VAL A 44 -18.55 -2.90 -1.36
C VAL A 44 -19.80 -2.03 -1.28
N ALA A 45 -20.18 -1.57 -0.08
CA ALA A 45 -21.32 -0.70 0.12
C ALA A 45 -21.21 0.58 -0.71
N TYR A 46 -20.03 1.22 -0.74
CA TYR A 46 -19.78 2.38 -1.60
C TYR A 46 -19.91 2.05 -3.08
N LEU A 47 -19.30 0.95 -3.56
CA LEU A 47 -19.38 0.52 -4.96
C LEU A 47 -20.82 0.27 -5.41
N ARG A 48 -21.70 -0.18 -4.49
CA ARG A 48 -23.14 -0.34 -4.77
C ARG A 48 -23.89 0.99 -4.92
N THR A 49 -23.34 2.10 -4.46
CA THR A 49 -23.93 3.45 -4.65
C THR A 49 -23.58 4.08 -5.99
N VAL A 50 -22.51 3.60 -6.66
CA VAL A 50 -22.05 4.15 -7.93
C VAL A 50 -23.03 3.79 -9.05
N GLU A 51 -23.42 4.79 -9.84
CA GLU A 51 -24.31 4.58 -10.99
C GLU A 51 -23.69 3.56 -11.97
N PRO A 52 -24.38 2.45 -12.29
CA PRO A 52 -23.83 1.45 -13.19
C PRO A 52 -23.63 1.99 -14.60
N ILE A 53 -22.41 1.89 -15.10
CA ILE A 53 -22.09 2.18 -16.50
C ILE A 53 -21.88 0.85 -17.23
N SER A 54 -22.46 0.71 -18.43
CA SER A 54 -22.29 -0.46 -19.28
C SER A 54 -21.34 -0.14 -20.44
N ASN A 55 -20.20 -0.80 -20.47
CA ASN A 55 -19.25 -0.73 -21.56
C ASN A 55 -18.53 -2.07 -21.75
N VAL A 56 -18.06 -2.33 -22.97
CA VAL A 56 -17.24 -3.50 -23.26
C VAL A 56 -15.80 -3.20 -22.84
N VAL A 57 -15.27 -3.98 -21.89
CA VAL A 57 -13.87 -3.92 -21.46
C VAL A 57 -13.17 -5.17 -21.99
N PRO A 58 -12.08 -5.04 -22.79
CA PRO A 58 -11.29 -6.18 -23.22
C PRO A 58 -10.72 -6.97 -22.03
N LYS A 59 -10.48 -8.27 -22.21
CA LYS A 59 -9.80 -9.08 -21.19
C LYS A 59 -8.36 -8.58 -21.02
N SER A 60 -7.88 -8.58 -19.78
CA SER A 60 -6.50 -8.24 -19.46
C SER A 60 -5.54 -9.28 -20.02
N GLU A 61 -4.47 -8.82 -20.68
CA GLU A 61 -3.33 -9.64 -21.08
C GLU A 61 -2.11 -9.22 -20.28
N TYR A 62 -1.39 -10.17 -19.68
CA TYR A 62 -0.23 -9.89 -18.84
C TYR A 62 1.04 -10.37 -19.52
N SER A 63 2.01 -9.46 -19.67
CA SER A 63 3.35 -9.79 -20.19
C SER A 63 4.27 -10.42 -19.14
N ILE A 64 3.78 -10.58 -17.91
CA ILE A 64 4.46 -11.25 -16.80
C ILE A 64 3.66 -12.47 -16.37
N PRO A 65 4.31 -13.56 -15.95
CA PRO A 65 3.61 -14.68 -15.37
C PRO A 65 2.96 -14.23 -14.05
N LEU A 66 1.67 -14.50 -13.90
CA LEU A 66 0.99 -14.36 -12.62
C LEU A 66 1.36 -15.55 -11.71
N PRO A 67 1.40 -15.35 -10.38
CA PRO A 67 1.55 -16.47 -9.45
C PRO A 67 0.33 -17.40 -9.53
N PRO A 68 0.39 -18.63 -8.98
CA PRO A 68 -0.78 -19.50 -8.92
C PRO A 68 -1.90 -18.98 -8.01
N ASN A 69 -1.56 -18.19 -6.99
CA ASN A 69 -2.46 -17.43 -6.11
C ASN A 69 -1.66 -16.35 -5.35
N TYR A 70 -2.35 -15.43 -4.68
CA TYR A 70 -1.75 -14.38 -3.85
C TYR A 70 -1.61 -14.74 -2.37
N GLY A 71 -1.99 -15.96 -1.99
CA GLY A 71 -2.04 -16.42 -0.61
C GLY A 71 -3.17 -17.44 -0.39
N PRO A 72 -3.35 -17.92 0.85
CA PRO A 72 -4.54 -18.68 1.21
C PRO A 72 -5.78 -17.80 1.07
N LYS A 73 -6.93 -18.44 0.81
CA LYS A 73 -8.21 -17.73 0.75
C LYS A 73 -8.49 -17.00 2.06
N VAL A 74 -8.84 -15.71 1.97
CA VAL A 74 -9.16 -14.89 3.13
C VAL A 74 -10.61 -15.09 3.51
N GLU A 75 -10.86 -15.76 4.63
CA GLU A 75 -12.22 -15.98 5.13
C GLU A 75 -12.77 -14.80 5.93
N SER A 76 -11.97 -14.25 6.85
CA SER A 76 -12.35 -13.12 7.71
C SER A 76 -11.11 -12.46 8.29
N VAL A 77 -11.16 -11.13 8.43
CA VAL A 77 -10.15 -10.33 9.11
C VAL A 77 -10.84 -9.42 10.12
N PRO A 78 -10.53 -9.55 11.42
CA PRO A 78 -11.15 -8.71 12.44
C PRO A 78 -10.76 -7.24 12.25
N GLU A 79 -11.60 -6.35 12.78
CA GLU A 79 -11.28 -4.93 12.86
C GLU A 79 -10.06 -4.70 13.76
N VAL A 80 -9.20 -3.77 13.35
CA VAL A 80 -8.01 -3.41 14.11
C VAL A 80 -8.35 -2.26 15.05
N SER A 81 -8.30 -2.51 16.37
CA SER A 81 -8.62 -1.49 17.36
C SER A 81 -7.66 -0.31 17.26
N LYS A 82 -8.22 0.90 17.28
CA LYS A 82 -7.46 2.15 17.31
C LYS A 82 -6.77 2.41 18.66
N ASP A 83 -7.18 1.70 19.71
CA ASP A 83 -6.53 1.78 21.03
C ASP A 83 -5.13 1.14 21.00
N ASP A 84 -4.90 0.15 20.12
CA ASP A 84 -3.57 -0.37 19.82
C ASP A 84 -2.96 0.44 18.66
N LEU A 85 -2.34 1.56 19.03
CA LEU A 85 -1.80 2.52 18.08
C LEU A 85 -0.78 1.90 17.11
N LEU A 86 0.00 0.91 17.54
CA LEU A 86 1.01 0.27 16.69
C LEU A 86 0.39 -0.74 15.74
N ALA A 87 -0.55 -1.57 16.21
CA ALA A 87 -1.28 -2.49 15.34
C ALA A 87 -2.11 -1.72 14.30
N TYR A 88 -2.82 -0.67 14.74
CA TYR A 88 -3.57 0.21 13.85
C TYR A 88 -2.67 0.98 12.89
N GLY A 89 -1.54 1.51 13.38
CA GLY A 89 -0.56 2.19 12.56
C GLY A 89 0.05 1.30 11.48
N ARG A 90 0.33 0.03 11.82
CA ARG A 90 0.73 -1.00 10.84
C ARG A 90 -0.37 -1.20 9.80
N TYR A 91 -1.62 -1.36 10.23
CA TYR A 91 -2.77 -1.56 9.35
C TYR A 91 -2.92 -0.39 8.35
N VAL A 92 -2.94 0.85 8.83
CA VAL A 92 -3.07 2.04 7.98
C VAL A 92 -1.86 2.18 7.05
N THR A 93 -0.64 1.92 7.53
CA THR A 93 0.59 2.10 6.74
C THR A 93 0.79 1.02 5.67
N HIS A 94 0.54 -0.24 6.03
CA HIS A 94 0.82 -1.40 5.18
C HIS A 94 -0.37 -1.78 4.30
N THR A 95 -1.54 -1.94 4.93
CA THR A 95 -2.73 -2.51 4.31
C THR A 95 -3.51 -1.49 3.51
N LEU A 96 -3.73 -0.29 4.08
CA LEU A 96 -4.52 0.76 3.41
C LEU A 96 -3.64 1.73 2.62
N GLY A 97 -2.47 2.09 3.17
CA GLY A 97 -1.57 3.08 2.60
C GLY A 97 -0.44 2.51 1.74
N HIS A 98 -0.33 1.19 1.60
CA HIS A 98 0.64 0.49 0.73
C HIS A 98 2.09 1.00 0.82
N CYS A 99 2.51 1.61 1.93
CA CYS A 99 3.81 2.28 2.01
C CYS A 99 4.95 1.27 1.78
N THR A 100 4.76 0.07 2.30
CA THR A 100 5.66 -1.07 2.17
C THR A 100 5.81 -1.58 0.74
N GLU A 101 4.86 -1.30 -0.16
CA GLU A 101 4.96 -1.72 -1.56
C GLU A 101 6.14 -1.03 -2.22
N CYS A 102 6.22 0.30 -2.13
CA CYS A 102 7.32 1.05 -2.72
C CYS A 102 8.54 1.09 -1.80
N HIS A 103 8.35 1.23 -0.49
CA HIS A 103 9.45 1.45 0.46
C HIS A 103 10.10 0.16 0.99
N THR A 104 9.83 -1.01 0.42
CA THR A 104 10.55 -2.24 0.76
C THR A 104 11.29 -2.74 -0.49
N PRO A 105 12.56 -3.16 -0.38
CA PRO A 105 13.31 -3.63 -1.53
C PRO A 105 12.71 -4.93 -2.09
N MET A 106 13.03 -5.22 -3.35
CA MET A 106 12.68 -6.49 -3.99
C MET A 106 13.88 -7.43 -3.92
N SER A 107 13.61 -8.72 -3.68
CA SER A 107 14.57 -9.81 -3.81
C SER A 107 13.92 -10.94 -4.59
N GLU A 108 14.61 -11.48 -5.61
CA GLU A 108 14.11 -12.58 -6.45
C GLU A 108 12.69 -12.34 -7.02
N GLY A 109 12.39 -11.10 -7.40
CA GLY A 109 11.08 -10.72 -7.96
C GLY A 109 9.95 -10.62 -6.94
N ARG A 110 10.24 -10.68 -5.63
CA ARG A 110 9.27 -10.55 -4.54
C ARG A 110 9.68 -9.44 -3.57
N ILE A 111 8.73 -8.95 -2.79
CA ILE A 111 9.02 -7.98 -1.72
C ILE A 111 9.80 -8.69 -0.61
N ASP A 112 10.94 -8.09 -0.24
CA ASP A 112 11.80 -8.60 0.81
C ASP A 112 11.41 -8.01 2.17
N PHE A 113 10.43 -8.65 2.81
CA PHE A 113 9.94 -8.24 4.12
C PHE A 113 10.99 -8.38 5.25
N SER A 114 12.14 -9.04 5.01
CA SER A 114 13.24 -9.04 5.99
C SER A 114 13.91 -7.67 6.10
N ARG A 115 13.73 -6.82 5.09
CA ARG A 115 14.19 -5.42 5.01
C ARG A 115 12.99 -4.46 4.90
N LEU A 116 11.93 -4.76 5.66
CA LEU A 116 10.70 -3.98 5.68
C LEU A 116 11.00 -2.47 5.80
N ASN A 117 10.42 -1.66 4.91
CA ASN A 117 10.54 -0.20 4.90
C ASN A 117 11.95 0.37 4.64
N ALA A 118 12.95 -0.46 4.33
CA ALA A 118 14.33 -0.04 4.12
C ALA A 118 14.59 0.76 2.82
N GLY A 119 13.57 0.96 1.99
CA GLY A 119 13.68 1.66 0.70
C GLY A 119 14.43 0.84 -0.35
N GLY A 120 15.09 1.53 -1.28
CA GLY A 120 15.98 0.91 -2.27
C GLY A 120 15.27 0.24 -3.44
N ARG A 121 13.94 0.33 -3.53
CA ARG A 121 13.21 -0.19 -4.70
C ARG A 121 13.41 0.75 -5.87
N VAL A 122 14.06 0.26 -6.92
CA VAL A 122 14.11 0.96 -8.21
C VAL A 122 12.72 0.89 -8.84
N LEU A 123 12.11 2.06 -8.98
CA LEU A 123 10.78 2.20 -9.54
C LEU A 123 10.89 2.16 -11.07
N PRO A 124 10.01 1.37 -11.75
CA PRO A 124 10.09 1.23 -13.19
C PRO A 124 9.90 2.59 -13.86
N ASN A 125 10.55 2.77 -15.01
CA ASN A 125 10.34 3.95 -15.82
C ASN A 125 8.92 3.90 -16.41
N VAL A 126 7.99 4.57 -15.75
CA VAL A 126 6.62 4.71 -16.22
C VAL A 126 6.54 5.97 -17.09
N PHE A 127 6.16 5.81 -18.36
CA PHE A 127 6.03 6.87 -19.38
C PHE A 127 7.31 7.60 -19.82
N GLY A 128 8.50 7.02 -19.58
CA GLY A 128 9.75 7.61 -20.05
C GLY A 128 10.27 8.78 -19.22
N VAL A 129 9.65 9.09 -18.07
CA VAL A 129 9.85 10.37 -17.39
C VAL A 129 10.86 10.32 -16.24
N VAL A 130 10.93 9.28 -15.37
CA VAL A 130 11.98 9.15 -14.33
C VAL A 130 12.09 7.71 -13.83
N THR A 131 13.32 7.23 -13.62
CA THR A 131 13.63 6.09 -12.73
C THR A 131 13.86 6.63 -11.32
N GLY A 132 12.97 6.37 -10.38
CA GLY A 132 13.12 6.79 -8.97
C GLY A 132 13.58 5.62 -8.09
N VAL A 133 14.22 5.92 -6.96
CA VAL A 133 14.49 4.92 -5.92
C VAL A 133 13.67 5.29 -4.69
N SER A 134 12.94 4.34 -4.13
CA SER A 134 12.19 4.58 -2.91
C SER A 134 13.12 4.87 -1.72
N LEU A 135 12.73 5.83 -0.89
CA LEU A 135 13.49 6.22 0.29
C LEU A 135 13.38 5.16 1.39
N ASN A 136 14.37 5.07 2.26
CA ASN A 136 14.28 4.33 3.51
C ASN A 136 13.40 5.13 4.50
N ILE A 137 12.32 4.52 4.98
CA ILE A 137 11.36 5.15 5.92
C ILE A 137 11.41 4.52 7.31
N THR A 138 12.49 3.80 7.62
CA THR A 138 12.75 3.26 8.97
C THR A 138 13.28 4.37 9.88
N PRO A 139 13.28 4.20 11.22
CA PRO A 139 13.75 5.23 12.15
C PRO A 139 15.27 5.31 12.23
N HIS A 140 16.01 4.82 11.23
CA HIS A 140 17.46 4.97 11.18
C HIS A 140 17.82 6.47 11.11
N PRO A 141 18.77 6.97 11.93
CA PRO A 141 19.02 8.41 12.07
C PRO A 141 19.58 9.07 10.80
N ALA A 142 20.54 8.43 10.12
CA ALA A 142 21.17 8.97 8.91
C ALA A 142 20.52 8.48 7.61
N ALA A 143 20.40 7.16 7.44
CA ALA A 143 19.86 6.54 6.24
C ALA A 143 18.32 6.62 6.12
N GLY A 144 17.59 6.84 7.21
CA GLY A 144 16.12 6.81 7.24
C GLY A 144 15.51 8.13 7.71
N ILE A 145 14.32 8.05 8.32
CA ILE A 145 13.57 9.21 8.83
C ILE A 145 13.77 9.43 10.33
N GLY A 146 14.76 8.78 10.95
CA GLY A 146 14.98 8.82 12.40
C GLY A 146 15.10 10.23 12.98
N GLU A 147 15.80 11.11 12.28
CA GLU A 147 16.03 12.51 12.70
C GLU A 147 14.98 13.51 12.19
N TRP A 148 13.99 13.05 11.42
CA TRP A 148 12.89 13.91 10.96
C TRP A 148 11.95 14.13 12.13
N SER A 149 11.37 15.31 12.26
CA SER A 149 10.25 15.55 13.17
C SER A 149 8.96 14.93 12.62
N ASP A 150 7.96 14.74 13.48
CA ASP A 150 6.66 14.19 13.07
C ASP A 150 5.96 15.13 12.07
N ASP A 151 6.11 16.44 12.21
CA ASP A 151 5.60 17.43 11.24
C ASP A 151 6.31 17.34 9.88
N GLU A 152 7.63 17.07 9.87
CA GLU A 152 8.37 16.84 8.62
C GLU A 152 7.94 15.55 7.92
N ILE A 153 7.69 14.48 8.68
CA ILE A 153 7.16 13.22 8.13
C ILE A 153 5.75 13.45 7.59
N LYS A 154 4.86 14.10 8.36
CA LYS A 154 3.50 14.45 7.93
C LYS A 154 3.52 15.24 6.63
N ARG A 155 4.34 16.31 6.56
CA ARG A 155 4.49 17.15 5.36
C ARG A 155 4.98 16.35 4.15
N ALA A 156 5.91 15.42 4.35
CA ALA A 156 6.37 14.55 3.26
C ALA A 156 5.25 13.65 2.74
N ILE A 157 4.42 13.09 3.63
CA ILE A 157 3.28 12.23 3.27
C ILE A 157 2.17 13.02 2.57
N THR A 158 1.79 14.19 3.09
CA THR A 158 0.61 14.94 2.61
C THR A 158 0.92 15.88 1.45
N ASP A 159 2.09 16.51 1.46
CA ASP A 159 2.45 17.58 0.52
C ASP A 159 3.57 17.16 -0.44
N GLY A 160 4.21 16.01 -0.21
CA GLY A 160 5.30 15.55 -1.04
C GLY A 160 6.55 16.41 -0.89
N VAL A 161 6.82 16.96 0.30
CA VAL A 161 7.99 17.82 0.56
C VAL A 161 8.88 17.16 1.61
N SER A 162 10.12 16.82 1.24
CA SER A 162 11.10 16.22 2.16
C SER A 162 11.53 17.17 3.28
N ARG A 163 12.28 16.65 4.25
CA ARG A 163 12.84 17.45 5.36
C ARG A 163 13.62 18.68 4.89
N ASP A 164 14.45 18.53 3.87
CA ASP A 164 15.27 19.59 3.27
C ASP A 164 14.51 20.48 2.25
N GLY A 165 13.20 20.29 2.11
CA GLY A 165 12.35 21.12 1.26
C GLY A 165 12.30 20.71 -0.21
N ARG A 166 12.96 19.62 -0.62
CA ARG A 166 12.83 19.10 -1.99
C ARG A 166 11.45 18.50 -2.23
N GLU A 167 10.96 18.65 -3.45
CA GLU A 167 9.77 17.94 -3.91
C GLU A 167 10.09 16.45 -4.10
N LEU A 168 9.23 15.60 -3.55
CA LEU A 168 9.27 14.17 -3.73
C LEU A 168 8.68 13.81 -5.10
N VAL A 169 9.16 12.71 -5.67
CA VAL A 169 8.63 12.21 -6.94
C VAL A 169 7.12 11.93 -6.81
N LYS A 170 6.35 12.38 -7.81
CA LYS A 170 4.88 12.24 -7.83
C LYS A 170 4.39 10.79 -7.70
N MET A 171 5.27 9.82 -7.97
CA MET A 171 4.99 8.40 -7.79
C MET A 171 4.67 8.01 -6.34
N MET A 172 5.11 8.76 -5.32
CA MET A 172 4.75 8.50 -3.92
C MET A 172 3.23 8.61 -3.65
N GLY A 173 2.49 9.34 -4.49
CA GLY A 173 1.03 9.43 -4.35
C GLY A 173 0.55 10.37 -3.24
N PHE A 174 1.38 11.32 -2.79
CA PHE A 174 1.02 12.33 -1.78
C PHE A 174 -0.36 13.01 -1.96
N PRO A 175 -0.90 13.26 -3.19
CA PRO A 175 -2.24 13.84 -3.33
C PRO A 175 -3.36 12.99 -2.72
N TYR A 176 -3.18 11.66 -2.62
CA TYR A 176 -4.15 10.74 -2.03
C TYR A 176 -4.11 10.74 -0.50
N TYR A 177 -3.01 11.19 0.10
CA TYR A 177 -2.85 11.28 1.56
C TYR A 177 -3.15 12.67 2.12
N LYS A 178 -3.37 13.68 1.25
CA LYS A 178 -3.56 15.07 1.67
C LYS A 178 -4.66 15.29 2.71
N ASN A 179 -5.72 14.47 2.67
CA ASN A 179 -6.88 14.57 3.55
C ASN A 179 -6.93 13.46 4.62
N ILE A 180 -5.81 12.77 4.86
CA ILE A 180 -5.74 11.80 5.97
C ILE A 180 -6.05 12.49 7.29
N ASN A 181 -6.87 11.85 8.11
CA ASN A 181 -7.23 12.42 9.41
C ASN A 181 -6.04 12.34 10.38
N GLU A 182 -6.11 13.11 11.48
CA GLU A 182 -5.00 13.21 12.43
C GLU A 182 -4.74 11.92 13.21
N GLU A 183 -5.77 11.12 13.46
CA GLU A 183 -5.67 9.85 14.18
C GLU A 183 -4.86 8.82 13.36
N ASP A 184 -5.20 8.67 12.08
CA ASP A 184 -4.52 7.79 11.14
C ASP A 184 -3.08 8.25 10.92
N MET A 185 -2.85 9.55 10.70
CA MET A 185 -1.50 10.10 10.55
C MET A 185 -0.64 9.84 11.79
N LYS A 186 -1.20 10.05 12.99
CA LYS A 186 -0.50 9.75 14.25
C LYS A 186 -0.16 8.27 14.37
N ALA A 187 -1.09 7.38 14.03
CA ALA A 187 -0.85 5.94 14.06
C ALA A 187 0.23 5.52 13.05
N MET A 188 0.18 6.05 11.82
CA MET A 188 1.20 5.79 10.80
C MET A 188 2.59 6.21 11.28
N ILE A 189 2.73 7.44 11.80
CA ILE A 189 4.01 7.94 12.32
C ILE A 189 4.49 7.07 13.49
N ALA A 190 3.63 6.76 14.46
CA ALA A 190 3.98 5.90 15.58
C ALA A 190 4.49 4.52 15.13
N TYR A 191 3.84 3.92 14.14
CA TYR A 191 4.29 2.66 13.56
C TYR A 191 5.63 2.78 12.84
N LEU A 192 5.81 3.81 11.99
CA LEU A 192 7.09 4.05 11.30
C LEU A 192 8.25 4.30 12.26
N ARG A 193 8.00 4.87 13.44
CA ARG A 193 9.00 5.02 14.52
C ARG A 193 9.33 3.70 15.22
N SER A 194 8.42 2.74 15.19
CA SER A 194 8.54 1.46 15.92
C SER A 194 9.24 0.36 15.14
N VAL A 195 9.28 0.44 13.79
CA VAL A 195 9.91 -0.60 12.98
C VAL A 195 11.43 -0.63 13.22
N PRO A 196 12.09 -1.80 13.10
CA PRO A 196 13.54 -1.87 13.23
C PRO A 196 14.25 -0.89 12.26
N PRO A 197 15.27 -0.16 12.72
CA PRO A 197 16.05 0.71 11.84
C PRO A 197 16.88 -0.14 10.87
N PHE A 198 16.92 0.25 9.60
CA PHE A 198 17.81 -0.37 8.61
C PHE A 198 18.88 0.65 8.17
N PRO A 199 20.17 0.28 8.21
CA PRO A 199 21.21 1.09 7.59
C PRO A 199 21.06 1.08 6.07
N GLU A 200 21.78 1.98 5.41
CA GLU A 200 21.79 2.07 3.94
C GLU A 200 22.16 0.70 3.33
N LEU A 201 21.42 0.30 2.28
CA LEU A 201 21.67 -0.95 1.58
C LEU A 201 22.94 -0.77 0.73
N GLU A 202 23.96 -1.60 0.99
CA GLU A 202 25.15 -1.72 0.12
C GLU A 202 24.79 -2.21 -1.29
#